data_AF-A0A3L7RLW6-F1
#
_entry.id   AF-A0A3L7RLW6-F1
#
_cell.length_a   1.000
_cell.length_b   1.000
_cell.length_c   1.000
_cell.angle_alpha   90.00
_cell.angle_beta   90.00
_cell.angle_gamma   90.00
#
_symmetry.space_group_name_H-M   'P 1'
#
loop_
_entity.id
_entity.type
_entity.pdbx_description
1 polymer ?
#
loop_
_entity_poly.entity_id
_entity_poly.type
_entity_poly.pdbx_seq_one_letter_code
_entity_poly.pdbx_strand_id
1 'polypeptide(L)'
;MTLLIGTDEAGYGPNLGPLVVAASAWRLPDADKAADRLARMAAEIGAAAGSRQPLWADSKQLYKPGSGLGAIERGVLAALASTALASTAPASSMQRASHGIPSDGAALSERLGIDNPVATAPAEWPRFMAMAIPVAASAASLKALADSVATILPSHGIQLVAVACRLLHPTAFNALLDSGLNKSDILSKTTLELAAELRALAPEEPTVVWCDR
;
A
#
# COMPACT_ATOMS: atom_id res chain seq x y z
N MET A 1 -8.75 -15.86 13.11
CA MET A 1 -8.35 -14.65 12.38
C MET A 1 -8.42 -14.96 10.90
N THR A 2 -8.81 -13.99 10.10
CA THR A 2 -8.90 -14.07 8.64
C THR A 2 -8.01 -12.98 8.05
N LEU A 3 -7.24 -13.33 7.03
CA LEU A 3 -6.47 -12.38 6.24
C LEU A 3 -7.37 -11.84 5.12
N LEU A 4 -7.57 -10.53 5.09
CA LEU A 4 -8.23 -9.83 3.99
C LEU A 4 -7.17 -9.09 3.19
N ILE A 5 -7.14 -9.33 1.88
CA ILE A 5 -6.24 -8.64 0.95
C ILE A 5 -7.09 -7.79 0.02
N GLY A 6 -6.92 -6.47 0.08
CA GLY A 6 -7.52 -5.54 -0.87
C GLY A 6 -6.50 -5.15 -1.94
N THR A 7 -6.89 -5.20 -3.22
CA THR A 7 -6.03 -4.83 -4.36
C THR A 7 -6.68 -3.75 -5.22
N ASP A 8 -5.86 -2.86 -5.78
CA ASP A 8 -6.27 -1.80 -6.71
C ASP A 8 -5.11 -1.44 -7.64
N GLU A 9 -5.38 -0.78 -8.75
CA GLU A 9 -4.37 -0.31 -9.70
C GLU A 9 -4.58 1.13 -10.17
N ALA A 10 -3.48 1.79 -10.52
CA ALA A 10 -3.51 3.12 -11.09
C ALA A 10 -2.37 3.34 -12.09
N GLY A 11 -2.67 4.06 -13.17
CA GLY A 11 -1.69 4.44 -14.18
C GLY A 11 -2.19 4.19 -15.60
N TYR A 12 -1.41 4.67 -16.58
CA TYR A 12 -1.80 4.68 -17.99
C TYR A 12 -0.90 3.78 -18.85
N GLY A 13 -0.30 2.74 -18.26
CA GLY A 13 0.43 1.73 -19.01
C GLY A 13 -0.45 1.19 -20.15
N PRO A 14 0.06 1.00 -21.37
CA PRO A 14 1.45 1.02 -21.82
C PRO A 14 2.09 2.39 -22.13
N ASN A 15 1.30 3.46 -22.18
CA ASN A 15 1.73 4.71 -22.82
C ASN A 15 2.48 5.66 -21.87
N LEU A 16 2.03 5.72 -20.61
CA LEU A 16 2.64 6.53 -19.55
C LEU A 16 2.68 5.69 -18.28
N GLY A 17 3.75 5.82 -17.50
CA GLY A 17 3.91 4.95 -16.34
C GLY A 17 4.73 5.56 -15.19
N PRO A 18 4.96 4.76 -14.15
CA PRO A 18 4.58 3.34 -14.07
C PRO A 18 3.06 3.13 -13.95
N LEU A 19 2.59 1.98 -14.44
CA LEU A 19 1.36 1.39 -13.91
C LEU A 19 1.70 0.79 -12.54
N VAL A 20 0.90 1.11 -11.53
CA VAL A 20 1.08 0.66 -10.15
C VAL A 20 -0.06 -0.28 -9.80
N VAL A 21 0.27 -1.50 -9.38
CA VAL A 21 -0.66 -2.40 -8.71
C VAL A 21 -0.32 -2.37 -7.23
N ALA A 22 -1.29 -2.07 -6.38
CA ALA A 22 -1.13 -1.99 -4.94
C ALA A 22 -1.99 -3.04 -4.24
N ALA A 23 -1.49 -3.54 -3.11
CA ALA A 23 -2.23 -4.44 -2.24
C ALA A 23 -2.02 -4.09 -0.78
N SER A 24 -3.05 -4.27 0.04
CA SER A 24 -2.98 -4.14 1.50
C SER A 24 -3.55 -5.38 2.17
N ALA A 25 -2.84 -5.92 3.15
CA ALA A 25 -3.23 -7.12 3.88
C ALA A 25 -3.61 -6.78 5.31
N TRP A 26 -4.80 -7.22 5.72
CA TRP A 26 -5.41 -6.90 7.01
C TRP A 26 -5.81 -8.19 7.71
N ARG A 27 -5.42 -8.35 8.97
CA ARG A 27 -5.90 -9.42 9.82
C ARG A 27 -7.08 -8.92 10.64
N LEU A 28 -8.15 -9.69 10.67
CA LEU A 28 -9.37 -9.38 11.42
C LEU A 28 -10.08 -10.66 11.91
N PRO A 29 -11.04 -10.58 12.84
CA PRO A 29 -11.67 -11.77 13.43
C PRO A 29 -12.51 -12.57 12.42
N ASP A 30 -13.32 -11.87 11.61
CA ASP A 30 -14.31 -12.43 10.70
C ASP A 30 -14.37 -11.63 9.38
N ALA A 31 -14.34 -12.32 8.22
CA ALA A 31 -14.44 -11.65 6.92
C ALA A 31 -15.84 -11.07 6.64
N ASP A 32 -16.90 -11.71 7.15
CA ASP A 32 -18.29 -11.33 6.85
C ASP A 32 -18.65 -9.91 7.32
N LYS A 33 -17.95 -9.40 8.34
CA LYS A 33 -18.16 -8.05 8.91
C LYS A 33 -16.99 -7.12 8.62
N ALA A 34 -16.11 -7.50 7.69
CA ALA A 34 -14.90 -6.75 7.39
C ALA A 34 -15.19 -5.31 6.97
N ALA A 35 -16.12 -5.11 6.03
CA ALA A 35 -16.45 -3.79 5.50
C ALA A 35 -16.93 -2.83 6.59
N ASP A 36 -17.91 -3.26 7.39
CA ASP A 36 -18.47 -2.48 8.50
C ASP A 36 -17.41 -2.16 9.57
N ARG A 37 -16.53 -3.12 9.87
CA ARG A 37 -15.47 -2.95 10.86
C ARG A 37 -14.41 -1.96 10.36
N LEU A 38 -13.97 -2.09 9.11
CA LEU A 38 -13.04 -1.16 8.48
C LEU A 38 -13.63 0.25 8.40
N ALA A 39 -14.93 0.38 8.08
CA ALA A 39 -15.61 1.67 8.02
C ALA A 39 -15.69 2.36 9.40
N ARG A 40 -16.06 1.63 10.46
CA ARG A 40 -16.09 2.16 11.83
C ARG A 40 -14.70 2.58 12.31
N MET A 41 -13.71 1.74 12.06
CA MET A 41 -12.31 2.01 12.39
C MET A 41 -11.80 3.27 11.68
N ALA A 42 -12.07 3.41 10.37
CA ALA A 42 -11.66 4.58 9.60
C ALA A 42 -12.35 5.88 10.09
N ALA A 43 -13.62 5.79 10.47
CA ALA A 43 -14.36 6.93 11.04
C ALA A 43 -13.78 7.38 12.40
N GLU A 44 -13.43 6.43 13.27
CA GLU A 44 -12.82 6.72 14.57
C GLU A 44 -11.43 7.37 14.41
N ILE A 45 -10.60 6.88 13.48
CA ILE A 45 -9.32 7.51 13.16
C ILE A 45 -9.52 8.94 12.64
N GLY A 46 -10.51 9.15 11.76
CA GLY A 46 -10.86 10.47 11.25
C GLY A 46 -11.25 11.46 12.36
N ALA A 47 -12.05 10.99 13.32
CA ALA A 47 -12.46 11.77 14.48
C ALA A 47 -11.28 12.09 15.41
N ALA A 48 -10.41 11.11 15.70
CA ALA A 48 -9.21 11.30 16.52
C ALA A 48 -8.21 12.27 15.89
N ALA A 49 -8.09 12.24 14.55
CA ALA A 49 -7.22 13.15 13.81
C ALA A 49 -7.78 14.58 13.65
N GLY A 50 -9.04 14.82 14.06
CA GLY A 50 -9.73 16.10 13.83
C GLY A 50 -9.87 16.46 12.36
N SER A 51 -9.80 15.47 11.46
CA SER A 51 -9.80 15.66 10.01
C SER A 51 -11.24 15.59 9.47
N ARG A 52 -11.63 16.57 8.65
CA ARG A 52 -12.91 16.51 7.90
C ARG A 52 -12.87 15.53 6.72
N GLN A 53 -11.68 15.12 6.29
CA GLN A 53 -11.51 14.14 5.22
C GLN A 53 -11.17 12.77 5.83
N PRO A 54 -11.73 11.67 5.29
CA PRO A 54 -11.38 10.32 5.72
C PRO A 54 -9.90 10.05 5.50
N LEU A 55 -9.31 9.20 6.33
CA LEU A 55 -7.91 8.81 6.18
C LEU A 55 -7.70 7.90 4.97
N TRP A 56 -8.58 6.91 4.83
CA TRP A 56 -8.62 5.96 3.71
C TRP A 56 -10.00 5.99 3.08
N ALA A 57 -10.02 6.20 1.77
CA ALA A 57 -11.20 6.25 0.92
C ALA A 57 -10.74 6.10 -0.55
N ASP A 58 -11.70 6.12 -1.48
CA ASP A 58 -11.41 6.18 -2.92
C ASP A 58 -10.44 7.34 -3.23
N SER A 59 -9.40 7.05 -4.01
CA SER A 59 -8.34 8.01 -4.32
C SER A 59 -8.86 9.27 -5.03
N LYS A 60 -9.95 9.18 -5.80
CA LYS A 60 -10.63 10.30 -6.48
C LYS A 60 -11.42 11.18 -5.50
N GLN A 61 -11.76 10.66 -4.31
CA GLN A 61 -12.33 11.44 -3.22
C GLN A 61 -11.24 12.17 -2.41
N LEU A 62 -10.08 11.52 -2.23
CA LEU A 62 -8.96 12.07 -1.45
C LEU A 62 -8.08 13.05 -2.25
N TYR A 63 -7.97 12.87 -3.55
CA TYR A 63 -7.10 13.66 -4.41
C TYR A 63 -7.84 14.21 -5.62
N LYS A 64 -7.61 15.50 -5.87
CA LYS A 64 -8.00 16.18 -7.09
C LYS A 64 -6.78 16.90 -7.67
N PRO A 65 -6.64 16.99 -9.00
CA PRO A 65 -5.58 17.79 -9.58
C PRO A 65 -5.53 19.19 -8.96
N GLY A 66 -4.36 19.58 -8.44
CA GLY A 66 -4.15 20.87 -7.77
C GLY A 66 -4.41 20.92 -6.26
N SER A 67 -4.97 19.87 -5.62
CA SER A 67 -5.21 19.86 -4.16
C SER A 67 -3.98 19.51 -3.30
N GLY A 68 -2.84 19.23 -3.94
CA GLY A 68 -1.64 18.71 -3.27
C GLY A 68 -1.76 17.24 -2.87
N LEU A 69 -0.66 16.67 -2.38
CA LEU A 69 -0.56 15.24 -2.03
C LEU A 69 -0.92 14.92 -0.58
N GLY A 70 -1.09 15.93 0.28
CA GLY A 70 -1.16 15.75 1.73
C GLY A 70 -2.26 14.79 2.20
N ALA A 71 -3.41 14.73 1.52
CA ALA A 71 -4.49 13.81 1.89
C ALA A 71 -4.11 12.34 1.68
N ILE A 72 -3.64 11.98 0.47
CA ILE A 72 -3.21 10.61 0.16
C ILE A 72 -1.94 10.26 0.94
N GLU A 73 -0.98 11.18 1.03
CA GLU A 73 0.28 10.96 1.71
C GLU A 73 0.08 10.61 3.19
N ARG A 74 -0.85 11.30 3.90
CA ARG A 74 -1.20 10.95 5.27
C ARG A 74 -1.71 9.52 5.40
N GLY A 75 -2.61 9.11 4.49
CA GLY A 75 -3.17 7.76 4.48
C GLY A 75 -2.10 6.69 4.31
N VAL A 76 -1.23 6.86 3.31
CA VAL A 76 -0.18 5.89 3.00
C VAL A 76 0.88 5.84 4.11
N LEU A 77 1.41 6.98 4.54
CA LEU A 77 2.51 7.01 5.51
C LEU A 77 2.05 6.57 6.92
N ALA A 78 0.82 6.89 7.32
CA ALA A 78 0.26 6.37 8.57
C ALA A 78 0.00 4.85 8.50
N ALA A 79 -0.46 4.33 7.34
CA ALA A 79 -0.57 2.89 7.11
C ALA A 79 0.79 2.20 7.25
N LEU A 80 1.81 2.66 6.53
CA LEU A 80 3.17 2.09 6.60
C LEU A 80 3.76 2.15 8.00
N ALA A 81 3.54 3.25 8.74
CA ALA A 81 4.01 3.37 10.13
C ALA A 81 3.30 2.39 11.09
N SER A 82 2.10 1.92 10.74
CA SER A 82 1.29 0.99 11.56
C SER A 82 1.36 -0.47 11.13
N THR A 83 2.07 -0.79 10.05
CA THR A 83 2.32 -2.17 9.64
C THR A 83 3.01 -2.93 10.78
N ALA A 84 2.36 -3.97 11.28
CA ALA A 84 2.90 -4.78 12.35
C ALA A 84 3.93 -5.74 11.75
N LEU A 85 5.16 -5.76 12.30
CA LEU A 85 6.10 -6.85 12.03
C LEU A 85 5.38 -8.18 12.25
N ALA A 86 5.42 -9.07 11.27
CA ALA A 86 5.23 -10.50 11.51
C ALA A 86 6.43 -11.00 12.35
N SER A 87 6.48 -10.63 13.62
CA SER A 87 7.49 -11.08 14.57
C SER A 87 7.15 -12.50 15.04
N THR A 88 7.31 -13.49 14.17
CA THR A 88 7.42 -14.92 14.58
C THR A 88 8.27 -15.81 13.66
N ALA A 89 8.91 -15.32 12.58
CA ALA A 89 9.76 -16.16 11.71
C ALA A 89 11.26 -15.79 11.76
N PRO A 90 12.18 -16.77 11.69
CA PRO A 90 13.62 -16.50 11.63
C PRO A 90 14.00 -15.84 10.30
N ALA A 91 14.72 -14.74 10.40
CA ALA A 91 15.14 -13.91 9.28
C ALA A 91 16.02 -14.69 8.29
N SER A 92 15.50 -14.90 7.07
CA SER A 92 16.32 -14.98 5.87
C SER A 92 15.79 -13.94 4.87
N SER A 93 16.63 -12.91 4.66
CA SER A 93 16.57 -11.92 3.57
C SER A 93 15.29 -11.09 3.32
N MET A 94 14.39 -10.94 4.29
CA MET A 94 13.53 -9.75 4.38
C MET A 94 13.93 -8.95 5.63
N GLN A 95 14.90 -8.09 5.37
CA GLN A 95 15.49 -7.07 6.20
C GLN A 95 14.47 -6.39 7.11
N ARG A 96 14.80 -6.25 8.40
CA ARG A 96 14.02 -5.51 9.41
C ARG A 96 13.60 -4.17 8.83
N ALA A 97 12.35 -4.08 8.35
CA ALA A 97 11.84 -2.84 7.81
C ALA A 97 11.87 -1.80 8.95
N SER A 98 12.66 -0.75 8.76
CA SER A 98 12.85 0.37 9.68
C SER A 98 11.50 0.91 10.15
N HIS A 99 11.13 0.73 11.42
CA HIS A 99 9.86 1.22 11.97
C HIS A 99 9.75 2.74 11.80
N GLY A 100 8.56 3.21 11.42
CA GLY A 100 8.25 4.62 11.27
C GLY A 100 7.92 5.04 9.85
N ILE A 101 7.88 6.37 9.67
CA ILE A 101 7.57 7.04 8.41
C ILE A 101 8.84 7.03 7.54
N PRO A 102 8.76 6.57 6.27
CA PRO A 102 9.87 6.68 5.32
C PRO A 102 10.39 8.11 5.20
N SER A 103 11.73 8.28 5.17
CA SER A 103 12.38 9.59 5.03
C SER A 103 12.59 10.03 3.59
N ASP A 104 12.58 9.08 2.66
CA ASP A 104 12.82 9.32 1.24
C ASP A 104 12.15 8.26 0.36
N GLY A 105 12.22 8.45 -0.96
CA GLY A 105 11.65 7.52 -1.95
C GLY A 105 12.28 6.13 -1.93
N ALA A 106 13.55 6.01 -1.53
CA ALA A 106 14.21 4.73 -1.38
C ALA A 106 13.63 3.93 -0.21
N ALA A 107 13.51 4.56 0.96
CA ALA A 107 12.87 3.98 2.13
C ALA A 107 11.39 3.66 1.85
N LEU A 108 10.68 4.51 1.11
CA LEU A 108 9.29 4.24 0.70
C LEU A 108 9.21 3.01 -0.22
N SER A 109 10.12 2.90 -1.19
CA SER A 109 10.17 1.76 -2.12
C SER A 109 10.46 0.44 -1.41
N GLU A 110 11.44 0.44 -0.49
CA GLU A 110 11.77 -0.71 0.35
C GLU A 110 10.55 -1.15 1.16
N ARG A 111 9.84 -0.20 1.77
CA ARG A 111 8.66 -0.46 2.62
C ARG A 111 7.46 -1.01 1.85
N LEU A 112 7.35 -0.67 0.57
CA LEU A 112 6.32 -1.17 -0.34
C LEU A 112 6.74 -2.44 -1.09
N GLY A 113 7.94 -2.97 -0.84
CA GLY A 113 8.46 -4.14 -1.55
C GLY A 113 8.60 -3.91 -3.06
N ILE A 114 8.95 -2.69 -3.45
CA ILE A 114 9.14 -2.32 -4.86
C ILE A 114 10.54 -2.74 -5.29
N ASP A 115 10.61 -3.93 -5.91
CA ASP A 115 11.82 -4.41 -6.57
C ASP A 115 11.86 -3.88 -8.00
N ASN A 116 12.47 -2.71 -8.20
CA ASN A 116 12.73 -2.17 -9.53
C ASN A 116 14.17 -2.50 -9.96
N PRO A 117 14.37 -3.27 -11.04
CA PRO A 117 15.67 -3.32 -11.69
C PRO A 117 15.99 -1.92 -12.22
N VAL A 118 17.05 -1.30 -11.70
CA VAL A 118 17.52 0.05 -12.12
C VAL A 118 17.66 0.15 -13.65
N ALA A 119 17.96 -0.97 -14.32
CA ALA A 119 18.12 -1.06 -15.77
C ALA A 119 16.84 -0.78 -16.59
N THR A 120 15.65 -0.98 -16.01
CA THR A 120 14.36 -0.77 -16.70
C THR A 120 13.58 0.42 -16.17
N ALA A 121 14.12 1.10 -15.15
CA ALA A 121 13.49 2.26 -14.55
C ALA A 121 13.67 3.50 -15.45
N PRO A 122 12.67 4.39 -15.53
CA PRO A 122 12.74 5.58 -16.35
C PRO A 122 13.73 6.60 -15.75
N ALA A 123 14.16 7.58 -16.55
CA ALA A 123 15.24 8.51 -16.19
C ALA A 123 14.93 9.36 -14.95
N GLU A 124 13.65 9.56 -14.62
CA GLU A 124 13.16 10.24 -13.43
C GLU A 124 13.21 9.38 -12.16
N TRP A 125 13.42 8.06 -12.26
CA TRP A 125 13.40 7.16 -11.11
C TRP A 125 14.45 7.50 -10.04
N PRO A 126 15.72 7.83 -10.38
CA PRO A 126 16.69 8.28 -9.39
C PRO A 126 16.23 9.54 -8.62
N ARG A 127 15.49 10.44 -9.28
CA ARG A 127 14.93 11.64 -8.63
C ARG A 127 13.83 11.28 -7.64
N PHE A 128 13.00 10.28 -7.96
CA PHE A 128 12.02 9.75 -7.02
C PHE A 128 12.70 9.11 -5.81
N MET A 129 13.71 8.26 -6.02
CA MET A 129 14.44 7.59 -4.94
C MET A 129 15.09 8.58 -3.95
N ALA A 130 15.56 9.72 -4.44
CA ALA A 130 16.16 10.78 -3.62
C ALA A 130 15.15 11.80 -3.07
N MET A 131 13.86 11.69 -3.40
CA MET A 131 12.84 12.63 -2.95
C MET A 131 12.62 12.49 -1.45
N ALA A 132 12.68 13.60 -0.70
CA ALA A 132 12.34 13.60 0.71
C ALA A 132 10.86 13.26 0.93
N ILE A 133 10.60 12.38 1.89
CA ILE A 133 9.26 11.97 2.33
C ILE A 133 9.13 12.31 3.82
N PRO A 134 8.01 12.91 4.27
CA PRO A 134 6.86 13.37 3.49
C PRO A 134 7.15 14.60 2.61
N VAL A 135 6.41 14.73 1.51
CA VAL A 135 6.43 15.85 0.55
C VAL A 135 5.50 16.99 0.99
N ALA A 136 4.32 16.67 1.52
CA ALA A 136 3.25 17.66 1.75
C ALA A 136 2.74 17.67 3.21
N ALA A 137 2.63 16.51 3.86
CA ALA A 137 2.17 16.38 5.23
C ALA A 137 3.30 16.73 6.22
N SER A 138 2.96 17.37 7.33
CA SER A 138 3.96 17.68 8.36
C SER A 138 4.29 16.42 9.19
N ALA A 139 5.57 16.22 9.50
CA ALA A 139 6.04 15.08 10.30
C ALA A 139 5.32 14.97 11.66
N ALA A 140 5.05 16.10 12.33
CA ALA A 140 4.32 16.12 13.59
C ALA A 140 2.87 15.63 13.44
N SER A 141 2.17 16.06 12.38
CA SER A 141 0.80 15.60 12.11
C SER A 141 0.76 14.12 11.78
N LEU A 142 1.74 13.62 11.02
CA LEU A 142 1.85 12.20 10.67
C LEU A 142 2.15 11.33 11.89
N LYS A 143 3.00 11.81 12.81
CA LYS A 143 3.30 11.06 14.03
C LYS A 143 2.05 10.89 14.90
N ALA A 144 1.32 11.98 15.15
CA ALA A 144 0.07 11.92 15.91
C ALA A 144 -0.97 11.01 15.25
N LEU A 145 -1.06 11.06 13.92
CA LEU A 145 -1.94 10.21 13.13
C LEU A 145 -1.53 8.73 13.22
N ALA A 146 -0.24 8.42 13.06
CA ALA A 146 0.28 7.06 13.19
C ALA A 146 0.04 6.48 14.60
N ASP A 147 0.18 7.30 15.65
CA ASP A 147 -0.13 6.88 17.03
C ASP A 147 -1.62 6.58 17.21
N SER A 148 -2.49 7.38 16.58
CA SER A 148 -3.93 7.13 16.58
C SER A 148 -4.26 5.82 15.85
N VAL A 149 -3.69 5.61 14.66
CA VAL A 149 -3.87 4.36 13.90
C VAL A 149 -3.38 3.14 14.69
N ALA A 150 -2.19 3.22 15.29
CA ALA A 150 -1.60 2.14 16.09
C ALA A 150 -2.44 1.77 17.33
N THR A 151 -3.22 2.73 17.85
CA THR A 151 -4.11 2.50 19.00
C THR A 151 -5.48 1.98 18.57
N ILE A 152 -6.04 2.53 17.48
CA ILE A 152 -7.41 2.24 17.05
C ILE A 152 -7.51 0.92 16.28
N LEU A 153 -6.51 0.54 15.48
CA LEU A 153 -6.58 -0.75 14.77
C LEU A 153 -6.79 -1.93 15.74
N PRO A 154 -5.98 -2.10 16.81
CA PRO A 154 -6.18 -3.19 17.76
C PRO A 154 -7.49 -3.11 18.54
N SER A 155 -8.01 -1.92 18.85
CA SER A 155 -9.29 -1.77 19.57
C SER A 155 -10.47 -2.33 18.76
N HIS A 156 -10.35 -2.35 17.44
CA HIS A 156 -11.30 -3.00 16.53
C HIS A 156 -10.96 -4.46 16.22
N GLY A 157 -9.89 -5.01 16.80
CA GLY A 157 -9.37 -6.34 16.48
C GLY A 157 -8.78 -6.43 15.06
N ILE A 158 -8.37 -5.29 14.49
CA ILE A 158 -7.74 -5.20 13.17
C ILE A 158 -6.23 -5.08 13.36
N GLN A 159 -5.47 -5.73 12.49
CA GLN A 159 -4.04 -5.50 12.32
C GLN A 159 -3.75 -5.28 10.85
N LEU A 160 -3.12 -4.16 10.49
CA LEU A 160 -2.55 -3.99 9.16
C LEU A 160 -1.24 -4.78 9.10
N VAL A 161 -1.23 -5.82 8.27
CA VAL A 161 -0.10 -6.76 8.14
C VAL A 161 0.94 -6.20 7.18
N ALA A 162 0.52 -5.73 6.00
CA ALA A 162 1.42 -5.23 4.97
C ALA A 162 0.70 -4.29 4.01
N VAL A 163 1.48 -3.41 3.38
CA VAL A 163 1.10 -2.66 2.17
C VAL A 163 2.23 -2.88 1.17
N ALA A 164 1.91 -3.30 -0.04
CA ALA A 164 2.89 -3.63 -1.06
C ALA A 164 2.46 -3.10 -2.43
N CYS A 165 3.45 -2.81 -3.28
CA CYS A 165 3.23 -2.34 -4.64
C CYS A 165 4.07 -3.12 -5.65
N ARG A 166 3.54 -3.21 -6.87
CA ARG A 166 4.26 -3.62 -8.07
C ARG A 166 4.23 -2.49 -9.08
N LEU A 167 5.40 -2.18 -9.63
CA LEU A 167 5.53 -1.16 -10.67
C LEU A 167 5.80 -1.82 -12.01
N LEU A 168 4.95 -1.54 -12.97
CA LEU A 168 5.12 -1.92 -14.36
C LEU A 168 5.45 -0.68 -15.17
N HIS A 169 6.75 -0.50 -15.45
CA HIS A 169 7.22 0.57 -16.33
C HIS A 169 6.82 0.30 -17.78
N PRO A 170 6.63 1.35 -18.61
CA PRO A 170 6.23 1.20 -20.01
C PRO A 170 7.07 0.18 -20.80
N THR A 171 8.39 0.18 -20.63
CA THR A 171 9.29 -0.77 -21.30
C THR A 171 8.96 -2.23 -20.96
N ALA A 172 8.81 -2.54 -19.66
CA ALA A 172 8.49 -3.88 -19.21
C ALA A 172 7.06 -4.28 -19.61
N PHE A 173 6.11 -3.36 -19.50
CA PHE A 173 4.72 -3.57 -19.91
C PHE A 173 4.63 -3.88 -21.42
N ASN A 174 5.32 -3.11 -22.26
CA ASN A 174 5.31 -3.30 -23.71
C ASN A 174 5.99 -4.61 -24.12
N ALA A 175 7.08 -5.01 -23.46
CA ALA A 175 7.69 -6.31 -23.70
C ALA A 175 6.72 -7.49 -23.43
N LEU A 176 5.87 -7.36 -22.40
CA LEU A 176 4.82 -8.34 -22.12
C LEU A 176 3.72 -8.34 -23.21
N LEU A 177 3.31 -7.16 -23.69
CA LEU A 177 2.39 -7.07 -24.84
C LEU A 177 2.97 -7.73 -26.09
N ASP A 178 4.24 -7.47 -26.40
CA ASP A 178 4.93 -8.02 -27.57
C ASP A 178 5.09 -9.54 -27.48
N SER A 179 5.12 -10.10 -26.26
CA SER A 179 5.11 -11.54 -26.02
C SER A 179 3.74 -12.22 -26.25
N GLY A 180 2.70 -11.45 -26.58
CA GLY A 180 1.36 -11.94 -26.88
C GLY A 180 0.35 -11.85 -25.73
N LEU A 181 0.73 -11.26 -24.58
CA LEU A 181 -0.22 -10.98 -23.50
C LEU A 181 -1.07 -9.76 -23.82
N ASN A 182 -2.33 -9.76 -23.38
CA ASN A 182 -3.14 -8.56 -23.40
C ASN A 182 -3.04 -7.80 -22.07
N LYS A 183 -3.60 -6.59 -22.00
CA LYS A 183 -3.56 -5.75 -20.79
C LYS A 183 -4.21 -6.42 -19.57
N SER A 184 -5.33 -7.11 -19.78
CA SER A 184 -6.04 -7.82 -18.72
C SER A 184 -5.24 -9.01 -18.19
N ASP A 185 -4.51 -9.72 -19.05
CA ASP A 185 -3.60 -10.80 -18.63
C ASP A 185 -2.49 -10.25 -17.74
N ILE A 186 -1.86 -9.15 -18.15
CA ILE A 186 -0.77 -8.49 -17.41
C ILE A 186 -1.27 -8.02 -16.04
N LEU A 187 -2.39 -7.28 -16.01
CA LEU A 187 -3.00 -6.78 -14.77
C LEU A 187 -3.40 -7.93 -13.84
N SER A 188 -4.14 -8.91 -14.35
CA SER A 188 -4.60 -10.06 -13.54
C SER A 188 -3.43 -10.83 -12.98
N LYS A 189 -2.40 -11.09 -13.79
CA LYS A 189 -1.19 -11.80 -13.36
C LYS A 189 -0.48 -11.02 -12.25
N THR A 190 -0.20 -9.74 -12.46
CA THR A 190 0.51 -8.91 -11.47
C THR A 190 -0.28 -8.78 -10.16
N THR A 191 -1.60 -8.60 -10.24
CA THR A 191 -2.48 -8.53 -9.06
C THR A 191 -2.51 -9.85 -8.30
N LEU A 192 -2.63 -10.99 -8.99
CA LEU A 192 -2.66 -12.31 -8.37
C LEU A 192 -1.31 -12.70 -7.76
N GLU A 193 -0.19 -12.36 -8.41
CA GLU A 193 1.16 -12.57 -7.87
C GLU A 193 1.36 -11.78 -6.59
N LEU A 194 1.01 -10.48 -6.58
CA LEU A 194 1.10 -9.64 -5.40
C LEU A 194 0.20 -10.13 -4.25
N ALA A 195 -1.04 -10.54 -4.56
CA ALA A 195 -1.95 -11.10 -3.56
C ALA A 195 -1.42 -12.44 -3.01
N ALA A 196 -0.82 -13.30 -3.84
CA ALA A 196 -0.24 -14.57 -3.42
C ALA A 196 0.94 -14.37 -2.47
N GLU A 197 1.81 -13.39 -2.72
CA GLU A 197 2.90 -13.01 -1.82
C GLU A 197 2.39 -12.56 -0.45
N LEU A 198 1.38 -11.68 -0.42
CA LEU A 198 0.79 -11.23 0.85
C LEU A 198 0.08 -12.37 1.58
N ARG A 199 -0.58 -13.28 0.87
CA ARG A 199 -1.18 -14.50 1.45
C ARG A 199 -0.13 -15.41 2.09
N ALA A 200 1.11 -15.43 1.57
CA ALA A 200 2.20 -16.21 2.15
C ALA A 200 2.66 -15.69 3.53
N LEU A 201 2.28 -14.47 3.93
CA LEU A 201 2.57 -13.94 5.28
C LEU A 201 1.73 -14.61 6.38
N ALA A 202 0.64 -15.28 6.02
CA ALA A 202 -0.23 -16.00 6.95
C ALA A 202 -0.78 -17.29 6.31
N PRO A 203 0.08 -18.28 6.01
CA PRO A 203 -0.28 -19.43 5.17
C PRO A 203 -1.36 -20.33 5.79
N GLU A 204 -1.44 -20.33 7.11
CA GLU A 204 -2.40 -21.11 7.91
C GLU A 204 -3.72 -20.37 8.17
N GLU A 205 -3.80 -19.08 7.84
CA GLU A 205 -5.02 -18.30 8.06
C GLU A 205 -5.94 -18.36 6.83
N PRO A 206 -7.26 -18.50 7.00
CA PRO A 206 -8.20 -18.30 5.90
C PRO A 206 -7.97 -16.92 5.28
N THR A 207 -7.98 -16.86 3.95
CA THR A 207 -7.71 -15.62 3.21
C THR A 207 -8.89 -15.28 2.30
N VAL A 208 -9.30 -14.01 2.31
CA VAL A 208 -10.27 -13.42 1.36
C VAL A 208 -9.56 -12.32 0.58
N VAL A 209 -9.71 -12.34 -0.75
CA VAL A 209 -9.13 -11.33 -1.63
C VAL A 209 -10.24 -10.49 -2.25
N TRP A 210 -10.15 -9.18 -2.09
CA TRP A 210 -11.04 -8.19 -2.69
C TRP A 210 -10.27 -7.45 -3.76
N CYS A 211 -10.66 -7.64 -5.02
CA CYS A 211 -10.08 -6.95 -6.16
C CYS A 211 -11.06 -5.88 -6.64
N ASP A 212 -10.57 -4.65 -6.80
CA ASP A 212 -11.27 -3.68 -7.65
C ASP A 212 -11.24 -4.17 -9.11
N ARG A 213 -12.28 -3.85 -9.89
CA ARG A 213 -12.47 -4.36 -11.27
C ARG A 213 -12.42 -3.25 -12.30
#